data_AF-A0A9E2N3E3-F1
#
_entry.id   AF-A0A9E2N3E3-F1
#
_cell.length_a   1.000
_cell.length_b   1.000
_cell.length_c   1.000
_cell.angle_alpha   90.00
_cell.angle_beta   90.00
_cell.angle_gamma   90.00
#
_symmetry.space_group_name_H-M   'P 1'
#
loop_
_entity.id
_entity.type
_entity.pdbx_description
1 polymer ?
#
loop_
_entity_poly.entity_id
_entity_poly.type
_entity_poly.pdbx_seq_one_letter_code
_entity_poly.pdbx_strand_id
1 'polypeptide(L)'
;MLHFVTTFYPTLHLGTKAAIHNAYEAWAGVTPFNLIYAGDFAVCIFFYLSGYVLSTGYFIKQDRSVIISSSARRYFRLTIPVLVSCIIAYFLLTYGLFYNKKAVTLTLSHGWLDTFYRMKPDFSYMLQEATYYLYRNGFCAYNRVAWTMRVELWGSFLVFGFLFLFGRFKYRHVIYLLLALVYLRGYYLGFVLGMLLCDLRINKGWPGKGPKTGSYKLGTAVMLCFGLFLGSYPYAKDILWVYKPILQVSTALNASPYTFSHMIGAFLTLLAIERSQAIQGFLSTKPIAFLGKISYSVYLTHVIIVMSLSCYLFSVLIEYLSYNAAVLITFLATLCFLIPFAYLYYRLVDGPSISFTKKAYNRIVSRGRDSRAEQAAG
;
A
#
# COMPACT_ATOMS: atom_id res chain seq x y z
N MET A 1 10.89 -2.25 -3.45
CA MET A 1 11.43 -3.50 -4.03
C MET A 1 10.80 -3.83 -5.37
N LEU A 2 9.48 -4.08 -5.46
CA LEU A 2 8.82 -4.45 -6.73
C LEU A 2 9.26 -3.62 -7.94
N HIS A 3 8.99 -2.31 -7.94
CA HIS A 3 9.29 -1.43 -9.08
C HIS A 3 10.78 -1.42 -9.47
N PHE A 4 11.69 -1.57 -8.50
CA PHE A 4 13.13 -1.67 -8.76
C PHE A 4 13.45 -3.00 -9.45
N VAL A 5 12.95 -4.11 -8.91
CA VAL A 5 13.12 -5.45 -9.49
C VAL A 5 12.52 -5.51 -10.90
N THR A 6 11.31 -5.01 -11.13
CA THR A 6 10.70 -4.99 -12.48
C THR A 6 11.49 -4.11 -13.47
N THR A 7 12.21 -3.10 -12.97
CA THR A 7 13.03 -2.19 -13.80
C THR A 7 14.37 -2.80 -14.20
N PHE A 8 15.03 -3.56 -13.32
CA PHE A 8 16.39 -4.08 -13.57
C PHE A 8 16.46 -5.60 -13.74
N TYR A 9 15.43 -6.34 -13.33
CA TYR A 9 15.30 -7.79 -13.50
C TYR A 9 13.84 -8.13 -13.86
N PRO A 10 13.35 -7.68 -15.04
CA PRO A 10 11.94 -7.79 -15.42
C PRO A 10 11.42 -9.24 -15.40
N THR A 11 12.28 -10.23 -15.68
CA THR A 11 11.90 -11.66 -15.68
C THR A 11 11.39 -12.14 -14.33
N LEU A 12 11.94 -11.62 -13.21
CA LEU A 12 11.47 -11.97 -11.86
C LEU A 12 10.00 -11.64 -11.63
N HIS A 13 9.49 -10.60 -12.29
CA HIS A 13 8.10 -10.16 -12.10
C HIS A 13 7.19 -10.60 -13.26
N LEU A 14 7.62 -10.39 -14.50
CA LEU A 14 6.81 -10.60 -15.69
C LEU A 14 6.88 -12.05 -16.21
N GLY A 15 7.87 -12.84 -15.78
CA GLY A 15 8.10 -14.20 -16.27
C GLY A 15 8.53 -14.27 -17.74
N THR A 16 8.87 -13.14 -18.36
CA THR A 16 9.26 -13.05 -19.77
C THR A 16 10.70 -13.50 -19.96
N LYS A 17 10.90 -14.77 -20.38
CA LYS A 17 12.23 -15.36 -20.61
C LYS A 17 13.12 -14.57 -21.58
N ALA A 18 12.53 -13.77 -22.47
CA ALA A 18 13.26 -12.90 -23.40
C ALA A 18 14.00 -11.73 -22.74
N ALA A 19 13.71 -11.43 -21.47
CA ALA A 19 14.31 -10.32 -20.72
C ALA A 19 15.15 -10.81 -19.54
N ILE A 20 15.73 -12.01 -19.65
CA ILE A 20 16.50 -12.67 -18.60
C ILE A 20 17.94 -12.15 -18.60
N HIS A 21 18.44 -11.70 -17.45
CA HIS A 21 19.85 -11.31 -17.28
C HIS A 21 20.64 -12.40 -16.55
N ASN A 22 19.98 -13.17 -15.70
CA ASN A 22 20.57 -14.28 -14.94
C ASN A 22 19.67 -15.52 -14.95
N ALA A 23 20.29 -16.70 -14.98
CA ALA A 23 19.59 -17.99 -14.99
C ALA A 23 18.63 -18.20 -13.79
N TYR A 24 18.94 -17.61 -12.63
CA TYR A 24 18.10 -17.76 -11.43
C TYR A 24 16.78 -16.99 -11.51
N GLU A 25 16.64 -16.00 -12.39
CA GLU A 25 15.45 -15.13 -12.42
C GLU A 25 14.17 -15.88 -12.77
N ALA A 26 14.24 -16.81 -13.73
CA ALA A 26 13.08 -17.61 -14.13
C ALA A 26 12.58 -18.50 -12.99
N TRP A 27 13.49 -19.08 -12.20
CA TRP A 27 13.14 -19.90 -11.05
C TRP A 27 12.66 -19.06 -9.86
N ALA A 28 13.34 -17.95 -9.56
CA ALA A 28 12.99 -17.05 -8.47
C ALA A 28 11.66 -16.31 -8.69
N GLY A 29 11.25 -16.11 -9.96
CA GLY A 29 9.97 -15.47 -10.33
C GLY A 29 8.73 -16.33 -10.06
N VAL A 30 8.88 -17.65 -10.07
CA VAL A 30 7.77 -18.62 -9.93
C VAL A 30 7.70 -19.29 -8.56
N THR A 31 8.72 -19.11 -7.73
CA THR A 31 8.82 -19.66 -6.38
C THR A 31 8.34 -18.69 -5.31
N PRO A 32 8.11 -19.15 -4.06
CA PRO A 32 7.79 -18.27 -2.93
C PRO A 32 8.81 -17.16 -2.62
N PHE A 33 9.99 -17.19 -3.27
CA PHE A 33 10.99 -16.13 -3.17
C PHE A 33 10.47 -14.76 -3.62
N ASN A 34 9.44 -14.75 -4.48
CA ASN A 34 8.79 -13.53 -4.95
C ASN A 34 8.16 -12.66 -3.84
N LEU A 35 7.93 -13.21 -2.64
CA LEU A 35 7.41 -12.49 -1.48
C LEU A 35 8.24 -11.24 -1.14
N ILE A 36 9.56 -11.28 -1.36
CA ILE A 36 10.50 -10.18 -1.08
C ILE A 36 10.17 -8.93 -1.92
N TYR A 37 9.58 -9.13 -3.09
CA TYR A 37 9.20 -8.06 -4.02
C TYR A 37 7.72 -8.09 -4.38
N ALA A 38 6.86 -8.74 -3.59
CA ALA A 38 5.42 -8.83 -3.82
C ALA A 38 4.70 -7.50 -3.50
N GLY A 39 4.55 -6.65 -4.52
CA GLY A 39 3.96 -5.32 -4.36
C GLY A 39 2.48 -5.29 -3.96
N ASP A 40 1.59 -6.14 -4.53
CA ASP A 40 0.20 -6.17 -3.99
C ASP A 40 0.27 -6.59 -2.56
N PHE A 41 1.03 -7.64 -2.21
CA PHE A 41 0.91 -8.23 -0.89
C PHE A 41 1.14 -7.18 0.21
N ALA A 42 2.10 -6.28 -0.03
CA ALA A 42 2.30 -5.10 0.81
C ALA A 42 1.11 -4.12 0.79
N VAL A 43 0.53 -3.82 -0.39
CA VAL A 43 -0.68 -2.98 -0.54
C VAL A 43 -1.91 -3.60 0.13
N CYS A 44 -2.02 -4.92 0.08
CA CYS A 44 -3.04 -5.72 0.71
C CYS A 44 -2.97 -5.54 2.22
N ILE A 45 -1.80 -5.78 2.83
CA ILE A 45 -1.53 -5.50 4.24
C ILE A 45 -1.88 -4.05 4.59
N PHE A 46 -1.50 -3.09 3.75
CA PHE A 46 -1.83 -1.67 3.94
C PHE A 46 -3.34 -1.44 4.04
N PHE A 47 -4.16 -2.00 3.14
CA PHE A 47 -5.62 -1.86 3.20
C PHE A 47 -6.27 -2.53 4.43
N TYR A 48 -5.75 -3.68 4.87
CA TYR A 48 -6.18 -4.29 6.13
C TYR A 48 -5.87 -3.38 7.32
N LEU A 49 -4.65 -2.85 7.39
CA LEU A 49 -4.25 -1.93 8.46
C LEU A 49 -5.08 -0.64 8.43
N SER A 50 -5.44 -0.13 7.25
CA SER A 50 -6.33 1.03 7.12
C SER A 50 -7.72 0.75 7.68
N GLY A 51 -8.35 -0.38 7.34
CA GLY A 51 -9.63 -0.78 7.94
C GLY A 51 -9.55 -0.93 9.47
N TYR A 52 -8.46 -1.54 9.94
CA TYR A 52 -8.21 -1.78 11.36
C TYR A 52 -8.02 -0.46 12.14
N VAL A 53 -7.08 0.39 11.73
CA VAL A 53 -6.70 1.62 12.46
C VAL A 53 -7.82 2.65 12.45
N LEU A 54 -8.55 2.79 11.34
CA LEU A 54 -9.70 3.70 11.26
C LEU A 54 -10.83 3.29 12.22
N SER A 55 -10.98 1.99 12.46
CA SER A 55 -11.99 1.44 13.38
C SER A 55 -11.60 1.58 14.84
N THR A 56 -10.30 1.48 15.16
CA THR A 56 -9.77 1.53 16.53
C THR A 56 -10.25 2.76 17.29
N GLY A 57 -10.18 3.94 16.67
CA GLY A 57 -10.59 5.19 17.31
C GLY A 57 -12.07 5.22 17.70
N TYR A 58 -12.94 4.64 16.87
CA TYR A 58 -14.36 4.53 17.17
C TYR A 58 -14.64 3.48 18.22
N PHE A 59 -14.08 2.26 18.12
CA PHE A 59 -14.39 1.20 19.07
C PHE A 59 -13.89 1.48 20.48
N ILE A 60 -12.78 2.22 20.64
CA ILE A 60 -12.28 2.66 21.96
C ILE A 60 -13.20 3.75 22.56
N LYS A 61 -13.59 4.76 21.76
CA LYS A 61 -14.31 5.93 22.28
C LYS A 61 -15.83 5.81 22.24
N GLN A 62 -16.35 4.92 21.40
CA GLN A 62 -17.78 4.76 21.09
C GLN A 62 -18.49 6.05 20.65
N ASP A 63 -17.75 6.99 20.07
CA ASP A 63 -18.23 8.32 19.70
C ASP A 63 -18.21 8.54 18.18
N ARG A 64 -19.37 8.87 17.62
CA ARG A 64 -19.55 9.18 16.19
C ARG A 64 -18.82 10.46 15.76
N SER A 65 -18.55 11.38 16.68
CA SER A 65 -17.79 12.61 16.38
C SER A 65 -16.40 12.30 15.82
N VAL A 66 -15.79 11.20 16.26
CA VAL A 66 -14.48 10.71 15.78
C VAL A 66 -14.56 10.33 14.30
N ILE A 67 -15.65 9.70 13.89
CA ILE A 67 -15.89 9.28 12.50
C ILE A 67 -16.09 10.51 11.62
N ILE A 68 -16.97 11.43 12.02
CA ILE A 68 -17.27 12.65 11.25
C ILE A 68 -15.99 13.46 11.03
N SER A 69 -15.26 13.67 12.12
CA SER A 69 -13.97 14.36 12.15
C SER A 69 -12.93 13.71 11.23
N SER A 70 -12.82 12.38 11.27
CA SER A 70 -11.87 11.63 10.44
C SER A 70 -12.27 11.62 8.97
N SER A 71 -13.57 11.52 8.68
CA SER A 71 -14.15 11.53 7.34
C SER A 71 -13.88 12.85 6.63
N ALA A 72 -14.18 13.98 7.28
CA ALA A 72 -14.04 15.31 6.70
C ALA A 72 -12.59 15.65 6.31
N ARG A 73 -11.60 15.11 7.04
CA ARG A 73 -10.18 15.35 6.77
C ARG A 73 -9.57 14.38 5.77
N ARG A 74 -10.23 13.26 5.48
CA ARG A 74 -9.61 12.11 4.81
C ARG A 74 -9.12 12.47 3.41
N TYR A 75 -9.95 13.19 2.65
CA TYR A 75 -9.61 13.64 1.31
C TYR A 75 -8.34 14.50 1.28
N PHE A 76 -8.30 15.58 2.07
CA PHE A 76 -7.15 16.48 2.12
C PHE A 76 -5.89 15.81 2.65
N ARG A 77 -6.02 14.92 3.65
CA ARG A 77 -4.88 14.17 4.20
C ARG A 77 -4.19 13.30 3.15
N LEU A 78 -4.96 12.68 2.26
CA LEU A 78 -4.41 11.88 1.16
C LEU A 78 -3.92 12.77 0.01
N THR A 79 -4.68 13.82 -0.32
CA THR A 79 -4.43 14.65 -1.51
C THR A 79 -3.17 15.49 -1.36
N ILE A 80 -2.91 16.09 -0.18
CA ILE A 80 -1.75 16.98 0.01
C ILE A 80 -0.42 16.25 -0.26
N PRO A 81 -0.14 15.08 0.35
CA PRO A 81 1.06 14.32 0.02
C PRO A 81 1.07 13.84 -1.43
N VAL A 82 -0.04 13.44 -2.03
CA VAL A 82 -0.03 13.05 -3.44
C VAL A 82 0.34 14.23 -4.35
N LEU A 83 -0.27 15.39 -4.13
CA LEU A 83 -0.03 16.59 -4.91
C LEU A 83 1.44 17.01 -4.88
N VAL A 84 2.07 17.02 -3.70
CA VAL A 84 3.50 17.37 -3.59
C VAL A 84 4.38 16.35 -4.35
N SER A 85 4.06 15.06 -4.31
CA SER A 85 4.78 14.06 -5.10
C SER A 85 4.62 14.27 -6.61
N CYS A 86 3.43 14.70 -7.05
CA CYS A 86 3.17 15.01 -8.46
C CYS A 86 3.89 16.29 -8.90
N ILE A 87 3.98 17.30 -8.03
CA ILE A 87 4.77 18.51 -8.28
C ILE A 87 6.25 18.17 -8.47
N ILE A 88 6.82 17.30 -7.62
CA ILE A 88 8.21 16.82 -7.77
C ILE A 88 8.38 16.13 -9.13
N ALA A 89 7.47 15.22 -9.48
CA ALA A 89 7.52 14.53 -10.77
C ALA A 89 7.37 15.50 -11.95
N TYR A 90 6.51 16.52 -11.85
CA TYR A 90 6.34 17.55 -12.87
C TYR A 90 7.63 18.33 -13.12
N PHE A 91 8.33 18.77 -12.07
CA PHE A 91 9.60 19.46 -12.24
C PHE A 91 10.67 18.56 -12.84
N LEU A 92 10.82 17.32 -12.36
CA LEU A 92 11.76 16.36 -12.96
C LEU A 92 11.46 16.11 -14.45
N LEU A 93 10.18 16.02 -14.82
CA LEU A 93 9.78 15.87 -16.22
C LEU A 93 10.11 17.13 -17.05
N THR A 94 9.88 18.32 -16.49
CA THR A 94 10.15 19.60 -17.15
C THR A 94 11.64 19.79 -17.44
N TYR A 95 12.50 19.39 -16.51
CA TYR A 95 13.96 19.46 -16.67
C TYR A 95 14.56 18.24 -17.40
N GLY A 96 13.75 17.30 -17.89
CA GLY A 96 14.24 16.12 -18.60
C GLY A 96 15.06 15.15 -17.73
N LEU A 97 14.82 15.13 -16.40
CA LEU A 97 15.58 14.34 -15.42
C LEU A 97 15.04 12.90 -15.24
N PHE A 98 14.22 12.42 -16.17
CA PHE A 98 13.80 11.04 -16.23
C PHE A 98 14.61 10.27 -17.27
N TYR A 99 15.25 9.19 -16.83
CA TYR A 99 16.18 8.40 -17.62
C TYR A 99 15.62 7.01 -17.93
N ASN A 100 14.35 6.76 -17.58
CA ASN A 100 13.67 5.48 -17.78
C ASN A 100 13.68 5.02 -19.24
N LYS A 101 13.52 5.94 -20.22
CA LYS A 101 13.57 5.59 -21.65
C LYS A 101 14.91 5.01 -22.09
N LYS A 102 16.04 5.58 -21.61
CA LYS A 102 17.38 5.06 -21.90
C LYS A 102 17.60 3.69 -21.23
N ALA A 103 17.09 3.53 -20.01
CA ALA A 103 17.23 2.28 -19.27
C ALA A 103 16.45 1.10 -19.89
N VAL A 104 15.35 1.34 -20.63
CA VAL A 104 14.52 0.27 -21.25
C VAL A 104 15.36 -0.69 -22.10
N THR A 105 16.22 -0.17 -22.98
CA THR A 105 17.02 -1.00 -23.89
C THR A 105 18.15 -1.73 -23.16
N LEU A 106 18.64 -1.15 -22.05
CA LEU A 106 19.71 -1.74 -21.24
C LEU A 106 19.19 -2.87 -20.34
N THR A 107 17.96 -2.74 -19.82
CA THR A 107 17.39 -3.70 -18.87
C THR A 107 16.36 -4.63 -19.49
N LEU A 108 15.99 -4.43 -20.76
CA LEU A 108 14.96 -5.19 -21.49
C LEU A 108 13.56 -5.11 -20.85
N SER A 109 13.29 -4.10 -20.00
CA SER A 109 12.02 -3.90 -19.29
C SER A 109 10.91 -3.25 -20.13
N HIS A 110 10.68 -3.79 -21.33
CA HIS A 110 9.63 -3.34 -22.25
C HIS A 110 8.21 -3.60 -21.69
N GLY A 111 7.25 -2.73 -22.03
CA GLY A 111 5.85 -2.83 -21.60
C GLY A 111 5.57 -2.33 -20.19
N TRP A 112 6.62 -2.01 -19.43
CA TRP A 112 6.54 -1.44 -18.09
C TRP A 112 7.24 -0.08 -18.04
N LEU A 113 8.57 -0.09 -18.16
CA LEU A 113 9.43 1.08 -17.91
C LEU A 113 9.22 2.18 -18.96
N ASP A 114 8.96 1.75 -20.18
CA ASP A 114 8.72 2.62 -21.33
C ASP A 114 7.39 3.37 -21.23
N THR A 115 6.41 2.88 -20.45
CA THR A 115 5.09 3.51 -20.32
C THR A 115 5.07 4.76 -19.42
N PHE A 116 6.10 4.93 -18.58
CA PHE A 116 6.22 6.08 -17.68
C PHE A 116 6.72 7.33 -18.41
N TYR A 117 6.22 8.50 -18.02
CA TYR A 117 6.76 9.81 -18.42
C TYR A 117 6.84 10.04 -19.95
N ARG A 118 5.86 9.52 -20.71
CA ARG A 118 5.72 9.77 -22.17
C ARG A 118 5.05 11.09 -22.53
N MET A 119 4.27 11.64 -21.59
CA MET A 119 3.51 12.88 -21.75
C MET A 119 4.42 14.11 -21.69
N LYS A 120 3.94 15.23 -22.25
CA LYS A 120 4.56 16.54 -22.04
C LYS A 120 4.20 17.08 -20.65
N PRO A 121 5.08 17.84 -19.99
CA PRO A 121 4.76 18.50 -18.72
C PRO A 121 3.63 19.52 -18.93
N ASP A 122 2.58 19.39 -18.14
CA ASP A 122 1.43 20.29 -18.06
C ASP A 122 1.01 20.42 -16.59
N PHE A 123 1.20 21.63 -16.04
CA PHE A 123 0.94 21.92 -14.63
C PHE A 123 -0.54 21.88 -14.27
N SER A 124 -1.41 22.36 -15.17
CA SER A 124 -2.85 22.38 -14.94
C SER A 124 -3.40 20.96 -14.94
N TYR A 125 -2.99 20.15 -15.92
CA TYR A 125 -3.38 18.76 -15.99
C TYR A 125 -2.84 17.96 -14.79
N MET A 126 -1.60 18.21 -14.36
CA MET A 126 -1.03 17.61 -13.14
C MET A 126 -1.87 17.91 -11.90
N LEU A 127 -2.30 19.17 -11.73
CA LEU A 127 -3.15 19.56 -10.60
C LEU A 127 -4.51 18.85 -10.66
N GLN A 128 -5.15 18.78 -11.83
CA GLN A 128 -6.41 18.06 -12.02
C GLN A 128 -6.27 16.56 -11.74
N GLU A 129 -5.17 15.93 -12.17
CA GLU A 129 -4.92 14.52 -11.90
C GLU A 129 -4.74 14.25 -10.40
N ALA A 130 -3.84 14.99 -9.76
CA ALA A 130 -3.51 14.78 -8.35
C ALA A 130 -4.69 15.09 -7.42
N THR A 131 -5.55 16.06 -7.78
CA THR A 131 -6.67 16.46 -6.93
C THR A 131 -7.98 15.78 -7.28
N TYR A 132 -8.29 15.50 -8.55
CA TYR A 132 -9.62 15.02 -8.93
C TYR A 132 -9.61 13.68 -9.70
N TYR A 133 -8.90 13.58 -10.83
CA TYR A 133 -8.97 12.38 -11.66
C TYR A 133 -8.45 11.12 -10.96
N LEU A 134 -7.47 11.28 -10.06
CA LEU A 134 -6.98 10.18 -9.25
C LEU A 134 -8.10 9.53 -8.42
N TYR A 135 -8.93 10.33 -7.75
CA TYR A 135 -9.99 9.80 -6.88
C TYR A 135 -11.21 9.31 -7.66
N ARG A 136 -11.43 9.86 -8.86
CA ARG A 136 -12.52 9.44 -9.76
C ARG A 136 -12.17 8.14 -10.49
N ASN A 137 -11.03 8.10 -11.17
CA ASN A 137 -10.67 7.04 -12.12
C ASN A 137 -9.54 6.14 -11.61
N GLY A 138 -8.77 6.55 -10.59
CA GLY A 138 -7.63 5.78 -10.08
C GLY A 138 -6.37 5.98 -10.92
N PHE A 139 -6.36 6.96 -11.81
CA PHE A 139 -5.26 7.23 -12.72
C PHE A 139 -4.58 8.55 -12.37
N CYS A 140 -3.24 8.53 -12.33
CA CYS A 140 -2.39 9.70 -12.16
C CYS A 140 -1.10 9.46 -12.95
N ALA A 141 -0.88 10.23 -14.02
CA ALA A 141 0.21 10.00 -14.95
C ALA A 141 1.57 10.40 -14.34
N TYR A 142 1.58 11.45 -13.51
CA TYR A 142 2.76 11.94 -12.79
C TYR A 142 3.22 11.00 -11.67
N ASN A 143 2.27 10.29 -11.04
CA ASN A 143 2.56 9.31 -10.01
C ASN A 143 1.62 8.10 -10.10
N ARG A 144 1.97 7.11 -10.93
CA ARG A 144 1.10 5.95 -11.18
C ARG A 144 0.83 5.12 -9.94
N VAL A 145 1.75 5.07 -8.97
CA VAL A 145 1.51 4.32 -7.72
C VAL A 145 0.43 4.97 -6.86
N ALA A 146 0.08 6.24 -7.07
CA ALA A 146 -1.00 6.89 -6.34
C ALA A 146 -2.39 6.27 -6.59
N TRP A 147 -2.55 5.32 -7.52
CA TRP A 147 -3.82 4.62 -7.79
C TRP A 147 -4.49 4.06 -6.52
N THR A 148 -3.69 3.60 -5.54
CA THR A 148 -4.19 3.07 -4.27
C THR A 148 -4.92 4.12 -3.44
N MET A 149 -4.67 5.40 -3.66
CA MET A 149 -5.32 6.49 -2.91
C MET A 149 -6.82 6.57 -3.19
N ARG A 150 -7.25 6.16 -4.40
CA ARG A 150 -8.68 5.99 -4.71
C ARG A 150 -9.29 4.90 -3.83
N VAL A 151 -8.67 3.72 -3.82
CA VAL A 151 -9.14 2.59 -3.00
C VAL A 151 -9.12 2.96 -1.52
N GLU A 152 -8.06 3.64 -1.08
CA GLU A 152 -7.91 4.13 0.30
C GLU A 152 -9.01 5.10 0.69
N LEU A 153 -9.34 6.09 -0.15
CA LEU A 153 -10.39 7.06 0.12
C LEU A 153 -11.76 6.38 0.24
N TRP A 154 -12.16 5.62 -0.78
CA TRP A 154 -13.48 4.97 -0.82
C TRP A 154 -13.60 3.84 0.22
N GLY A 155 -12.52 3.09 0.47
CA GLY A 155 -12.47 2.07 1.50
C GLY A 155 -12.58 2.68 2.90
N SER A 156 -12.05 3.88 3.10
CA SER A 156 -12.25 4.62 4.35
C SER A 156 -13.69 5.05 4.53
N PHE A 157 -14.35 5.54 3.47
CA PHE A 157 -15.77 5.91 3.55
C PHE A 157 -16.68 4.70 3.77
N LEU A 158 -16.33 3.52 3.23
CA LEU A 158 -16.96 2.25 3.59
C LEU A 158 -16.86 2.00 5.10
N VAL A 159 -15.66 2.13 5.67
CA VAL A 159 -15.43 1.96 7.11
C VAL A 159 -16.23 2.96 7.93
N PHE A 160 -16.16 4.24 7.58
CA PHE A 160 -16.86 5.32 8.28
C PHE A 160 -18.37 5.15 8.23
N GLY A 161 -18.93 4.85 7.06
CA GLY A 161 -20.36 4.57 6.88
C GLY A 161 -20.81 3.37 7.68
N PHE A 162 -20.05 2.27 7.64
CA PHE A 162 -20.34 1.07 8.42
C PHE A 162 -20.37 1.38 9.92
N LEU A 163 -19.32 2.02 10.45
CA LEU A 163 -19.23 2.28 11.89
C LEU A 163 -20.29 3.28 12.36
N PHE A 164 -20.64 4.26 11.51
CA PHE A 164 -21.67 5.24 11.83
C PHE A 164 -23.06 4.58 11.95
N LEU A 165 -23.42 3.71 11.00
CA LEU A 165 -24.72 3.05 10.93
C LEU A 165 -24.81 1.82 11.84
N PHE A 166 -23.82 0.94 11.78
CA PHE A 166 -23.86 -0.41 12.36
C PHE A 166 -22.87 -0.63 13.50
N GLY A 167 -22.05 0.37 13.87
CA GLY A 167 -21.02 0.21 14.90
C GLY A 167 -21.56 -0.25 16.26
N ARG A 168 -22.77 0.19 16.65
CA ARG A 168 -23.46 -0.23 17.89
C ARG A 168 -24.45 -1.39 17.69
N PHE A 169 -24.62 -1.87 16.46
CA PHE A 169 -25.61 -2.88 16.14
C PHE A 169 -25.18 -4.28 16.63
N LYS A 170 -26.06 -4.97 17.36
CA LYS A 170 -25.78 -6.30 17.97
C LYS A 170 -25.35 -7.35 16.94
N TYR A 171 -25.93 -7.32 15.74
CA TYR A 171 -25.67 -8.30 14.68
C TYR A 171 -24.70 -7.80 13.61
N ARG A 172 -23.87 -6.81 13.91
CA ARG A 172 -22.88 -6.24 12.96
C ARG A 172 -21.94 -7.27 12.35
N HIS A 173 -21.70 -8.40 13.02
CA HIS A 173 -20.90 -9.52 12.48
C HIS A 173 -21.52 -10.19 11.25
N VAL A 174 -22.85 -10.26 11.16
CA VAL A 174 -23.54 -10.74 9.96
C VAL A 174 -23.29 -9.77 8.81
N ILE A 175 -23.30 -8.46 9.09
CA ILE A 175 -23.04 -7.43 8.08
C ILE A 175 -21.58 -7.51 7.61
N TYR A 176 -20.60 -7.77 8.49
CA TYR A 176 -19.22 -8.04 8.06
C TYR A 176 -19.15 -9.23 7.10
N LEU A 177 -19.85 -10.33 7.38
CA LEU A 177 -19.88 -11.49 6.50
C LEU A 177 -20.48 -11.14 5.14
N LEU A 178 -21.61 -10.44 5.11
CA LEU A 178 -22.25 -10.00 3.86
C LEU A 178 -21.32 -9.09 3.04
N LEU A 179 -20.69 -8.11 3.68
CA LEU A 179 -19.73 -7.22 3.00
C LEU A 179 -18.49 -7.98 2.53
N ALA A 180 -18.01 -8.96 3.29
CA ALA A 180 -16.89 -9.80 2.87
C ALA A 180 -17.23 -10.62 1.62
N LEU A 181 -18.46 -11.14 1.51
CA LEU A 181 -18.94 -11.83 0.31
C LEU A 181 -19.06 -10.88 -0.88
N VAL A 182 -19.61 -9.68 -0.68
CA VAL A 182 -19.74 -8.65 -1.73
C VAL A 182 -18.37 -8.21 -2.26
N TYR A 183 -17.40 -8.01 -1.38
CA TYR A 183 -16.08 -7.50 -1.74
C TYR A 183 -15.02 -8.58 -1.93
N LEU A 184 -15.39 -9.86 -1.93
CA LEU A 184 -14.49 -11.01 -1.99
C LEU A 184 -13.46 -10.93 -3.14
N ARG A 185 -13.84 -10.27 -4.23
CA ARG A 185 -13.06 -10.19 -5.48
C ARG A 185 -12.10 -9.01 -5.55
N GLY A 186 -12.07 -8.12 -4.55
CA GLY A 186 -11.33 -6.87 -4.64
C GLY A 186 -10.73 -6.38 -3.34
N TYR A 187 -9.96 -5.28 -3.43
CA TYR A 187 -9.19 -4.73 -2.31
C TYR A 187 -10.02 -4.21 -1.13
N TYR A 188 -11.30 -3.89 -1.35
CA TYR A 188 -12.20 -3.46 -0.27
C TYR A 188 -12.43 -4.54 0.79
N LEU A 189 -12.20 -5.82 0.46
CA LEU A 189 -12.21 -6.92 1.43
C LEU A 189 -11.24 -6.66 2.59
N GLY A 190 -10.05 -6.11 2.29
CA GLY A 190 -9.05 -5.77 3.31
C GLY A 190 -9.59 -4.80 4.34
N PHE A 191 -10.34 -3.77 3.92
CA PHE A 191 -10.98 -2.83 4.84
C PHE A 191 -12.00 -3.53 5.74
N VAL A 192 -12.89 -4.34 5.16
CA VAL A 192 -13.94 -5.06 5.89
C VAL A 192 -13.34 -5.99 6.94
N LEU A 193 -12.38 -6.82 6.54
CA LEU A 193 -11.74 -7.78 7.43
C LEU A 193 -10.83 -7.10 8.46
N GLY A 194 -10.20 -5.96 8.10
CA GLY A 194 -9.49 -5.10 9.04
C GLY A 194 -10.41 -4.53 10.13
N MET A 195 -11.60 -4.04 9.75
CA MET A 195 -12.62 -3.62 10.72
C MET A 195 -13.05 -4.76 11.64
N LEU A 196 -13.33 -5.93 11.06
CA LEU A 196 -13.72 -7.13 11.81
C LEU A 196 -12.65 -7.52 12.83
N LEU A 197 -11.39 -7.55 12.43
CA LEU A 197 -10.27 -7.89 13.31
C LEU A 197 -10.14 -6.89 14.46
N CYS A 198 -10.31 -5.58 14.17
CA CYS A 198 -10.32 -4.53 15.19
C CYS A 198 -11.47 -4.70 16.19
N ASP A 199 -12.68 -4.97 15.69
CA ASP A 199 -13.88 -5.20 16.50
C ASP A 199 -13.69 -6.40 17.44
N LEU A 200 -13.23 -7.53 16.90
CA LEU A 200 -13.00 -8.74 17.68
C LEU A 200 -11.92 -8.52 18.76
N ARG A 201 -10.87 -7.74 18.47
CA ARG A 201 -9.83 -7.43 19.46
C ARG A 201 -10.34 -6.58 20.60
N ILE A 202 -11.05 -5.49 20.29
CA ILE A 202 -11.48 -4.52 21.30
C ILE A 202 -12.69 -5.03 22.07
N ASN A 203 -13.71 -5.56 21.40
CA ASN A 203 -15.00 -5.89 22.02
C ASN A 203 -15.11 -7.35 22.47
N LYS A 204 -14.30 -8.27 21.93
CA LYS A 204 -14.29 -9.68 22.33
C LYS A 204 -12.97 -10.14 22.94
N GLY A 205 -11.99 -9.23 23.08
CA GLY A 205 -10.66 -9.58 23.60
C GLY A 205 -9.88 -10.57 22.73
N TRP A 206 -10.15 -10.62 21.42
CA TRP A 206 -9.57 -11.59 20.49
C TRP A 206 -8.62 -10.97 19.44
N PRO A 207 -7.35 -11.37 19.35
CA PRO A 207 -6.60 -12.23 20.26
C PRO A 207 -5.94 -11.38 21.36
N GLY A 208 -6.30 -11.62 22.64
CA GLY A 208 -5.47 -11.25 23.78
C GLY A 208 -4.19 -12.11 23.85
N LYS A 209 -3.54 -12.17 25.03
CA LYS A 209 -2.48 -13.17 25.32
C LYS A 209 -3.10 -14.57 25.14
N GLY A 210 -2.98 -15.14 23.94
CA GLY A 210 -3.52 -16.46 23.66
C GLY A 210 -2.92 -17.50 24.61
N PRO A 211 -3.61 -18.63 24.84
CA PRO A 211 -3.14 -19.65 25.75
C PRO A 211 -1.73 -20.13 25.36
N LYS A 212 -0.87 -20.39 26.34
CA LYS A 212 0.51 -20.87 26.13
C LYS A 212 0.56 -22.36 25.68
N THR A 213 -0.42 -22.83 24.92
CA THR A 213 -0.51 -24.21 24.46
C THR A 213 0.30 -24.42 23.18
N GLY A 214 0.83 -25.64 22.99
CA GLY A 214 1.55 -26.02 21.77
C GLY A 214 0.69 -25.88 20.52
N SER A 215 -0.60 -26.25 20.61
CA SER A 215 -1.58 -26.12 19.51
C SER A 215 -1.83 -24.67 19.09
N TYR A 216 -1.83 -23.72 20.04
CA TYR A 216 -1.97 -22.30 19.71
C TYR A 216 -0.77 -21.75 18.95
N LYS A 217 0.46 -22.14 19.37
CA LYS A 217 1.70 -21.77 18.66
C LYS A 217 1.76 -22.39 17.27
N LEU A 218 1.44 -23.68 17.16
CA LEU A 218 1.40 -24.37 15.87
C LEU A 218 0.38 -23.72 14.93
N GLY A 219 -0.84 -23.46 15.39
CA GLY A 219 -1.86 -22.78 14.58
C GLY A 219 -1.41 -21.38 14.11
N THR A 220 -0.72 -20.63 14.98
CA THR A 220 -0.16 -19.32 14.62
C THR A 220 0.95 -19.44 13.56
N ALA A 221 1.84 -20.43 13.71
CA ALA A 221 2.90 -20.70 12.74
C ALA A 221 2.32 -21.15 11.39
N VAL A 222 1.34 -22.04 11.38
CA VAL A 222 0.64 -22.49 10.17
C VAL A 222 -0.03 -21.32 9.47
N MET A 223 -0.75 -20.46 10.20
CA MET A 223 -1.36 -19.26 9.62
C MET A 223 -0.32 -18.29 9.05
N LEU A 224 0.81 -18.11 9.73
CA LEU A 224 1.89 -17.26 9.24
C LEU A 224 2.50 -17.84 7.96
N CYS A 225 2.96 -19.09 7.98
CA CYS A 225 3.59 -19.74 6.84
C CYS A 225 2.64 -19.82 5.65
N PHE A 226 1.40 -20.22 5.87
CA PHE A 226 0.40 -20.29 4.81
C PHE A 226 0.00 -18.90 4.30
N GLY A 227 -0.14 -17.91 5.18
CA GLY A 227 -0.40 -16.52 4.79
C GLY A 227 0.71 -15.93 3.93
N LEU A 228 1.98 -16.17 4.30
CA LEU A 228 3.15 -15.75 3.52
C LEU A 228 3.25 -16.50 2.19
N PHE A 229 2.92 -17.81 2.16
CA PHE A 229 2.85 -18.58 0.92
C PHE A 229 1.75 -18.07 -0.04
N LEU A 230 0.57 -17.73 0.49
CA LEU A 230 -0.48 -17.11 -0.34
C LEU A 230 -0.06 -15.71 -0.81
N GLY A 231 0.65 -14.96 0.02
CA GLY A 231 1.25 -13.67 -0.32
C GLY A 231 2.41 -13.74 -1.32
N SER A 232 2.90 -14.95 -1.60
CA SER A 232 3.96 -15.22 -2.58
C SER A 232 3.39 -15.74 -3.90
N TYR A 233 2.11 -15.49 -4.20
CA TYR A 233 1.52 -15.93 -5.46
C TYR A 233 2.14 -15.16 -6.64
N PRO A 234 2.73 -15.84 -7.64
CA PRO A 234 3.47 -15.19 -8.71
C PRO A 234 2.55 -14.46 -9.71
N TYR A 235 3.10 -13.42 -10.33
CA TYR A 235 2.48 -12.76 -11.51
C TYR A 235 2.81 -13.46 -12.83
N ALA A 236 3.80 -14.35 -12.82
CA ALA A 236 4.21 -15.09 -14.00
C ALA A 236 3.07 -15.97 -14.54
N LYS A 237 2.99 -16.12 -15.86
CA LYS A 237 2.01 -16.99 -16.52
C LYS A 237 2.23 -18.47 -16.17
N ASP A 238 3.49 -18.88 -16.09
CA ASP A 238 3.88 -20.24 -15.76
C ASP A 238 4.00 -20.40 -14.25
N ILE A 239 2.91 -20.78 -13.59
CA ILE A 239 2.88 -20.97 -12.13
C ILE A 239 3.30 -22.39 -11.75
N LEU A 240 3.99 -22.53 -10.61
CA LEU A 240 4.30 -23.84 -10.03
C LEU A 240 3.01 -24.59 -9.66
N TRP A 241 3.07 -25.92 -9.69
CA TRP A 241 1.94 -26.81 -9.39
C TRP A 241 1.29 -26.53 -8.03
N VAL A 242 2.10 -26.10 -7.05
CA VAL A 242 1.65 -25.77 -5.68
C VAL A 242 0.65 -24.60 -5.64
N TYR A 243 0.66 -23.73 -6.66
CA TYR A 243 -0.26 -22.60 -6.78
C TYR A 243 -1.51 -22.91 -7.62
N LYS A 244 -1.57 -24.05 -8.32
CA LYS A 244 -2.72 -24.43 -9.16
C LYS A 244 -4.04 -24.53 -8.40
N PRO A 245 -4.11 -25.07 -7.16
CA PRO A 245 -5.35 -25.06 -6.40
C PRO A 245 -5.89 -23.65 -6.16
N ILE A 246 -5.01 -22.67 -5.90
CA ILE A 246 -5.40 -21.26 -5.71
C ILE A 246 -5.96 -20.69 -7.01
N LEU A 247 -5.34 -21.00 -8.16
CA LEU A 247 -5.86 -20.62 -9.47
C LEU A 247 -7.26 -21.22 -9.71
N GLN A 248 -7.47 -22.50 -9.41
CA GLN A 248 -8.76 -23.17 -9.59
C GLN A 248 -9.86 -22.52 -8.73
N VAL A 249 -9.59 -22.31 -7.44
CA VAL A 249 -10.55 -21.71 -6.50
C VAL A 249 -10.89 -20.26 -6.90
N SER A 250 -9.87 -19.44 -7.17
CA SER A 250 -10.09 -18.05 -7.57
C SER A 250 -10.84 -17.93 -8.90
N THR A 251 -10.55 -18.80 -9.87
CA THR A 251 -11.29 -18.87 -11.14
C THR A 251 -12.75 -19.24 -10.91
N ALA A 252 -13.03 -20.25 -10.08
CA ALA A 252 -14.40 -20.64 -9.73
C ALA A 252 -15.19 -19.50 -9.06
N LEU A 253 -14.49 -18.64 -8.31
CA LEU A 253 -15.08 -17.45 -7.67
C LEU A 253 -15.17 -16.23 -8.59
N ASN A 254 -14.74 -16.32 -9.84
CA ASN A 254 -14.55 -15.19 -10.77
C ASN A 254 -13.71 -14.06 -10.15
N ALA A 255 -12.67 -14.42 -9.41
CA ALA A 255 -11.74 -13.49 -8.78
C ALA A 255 -10.38 -13.53 -9.47
N SER A 256 -9.66 -12.41 -9.46
CA SER A 256 -8.25 -12.41 -9.87
C SER A 256 -7.45 -13.32 -8.93
N PRO A 257 -6.73 -14.35 -9.44
CA PRO A 257 -5.99 -15.28 -8.59
C PRO A 257 -4.96 -14.57 -7.72
N TYR A 258 -4.32 -13.56 -8.30
CA TYR A 258 -3.31 -12.74 -7.65
C TYR A 258 -3.87 -11.94 -6.48
N THR A 259 -4.86 -11.08 -6.75
CA THR A 259 -5.48 -10.22 -5.73
C THR A 259 -6.17 -11.05 -4.65
N PHE A 260 -6.84 -12.14 -5.05
CA PHE A 260 -7.49 -13.06 -4.12
C PHE A 260 -6.47 -13.70 -3.16
N SER A 261 -5.41 -14.33 -3.70
CA SER A 261 -4.38 -14.97 -2.90
C SER A 261 -3.71 -13.99 -1.93
N HIS A 262 -3.38 -12.79 -2.42
CA HIS A 262 -2.71 -11.78 -1.60
C HIS A 262 -3.62 -11.18 -0.53
N MET A 263 -4.93 -11.03 -0.81
CA MET A 263 -5.91 -10.63 0.19
C MET A 263 -6.04 -11.66 1.31
N ILE A 264 -6.22 -12.93 0.98
CA ILE A 264 -6.35 -13.98 2.00
C ILE A 264 -5.02 -14.15 2.75
N GLY A 265 -3.89 -14.13 2.03
CA GLY A 265 -2.56 -14.18 2.62
C GLY A 265 -2.33 -13.06 3.64
N ALA A 266 -2.64 -11.82 3.27
CA ALA A 266 -2.44 -10.66 4.14
C ALA A 266 -3.29 -10.76 5.41
N PHE A 267 -4.53 -11.26 5.29
CA PHE A 267 -5.39 -11.51 6.46
C PHE A 267 -4.79 -12.54 7.40
N LEU A 268 -4.36 -13.69 6.88
CA LEU A 268 -3.78 -14.76 7.69
C LEU A 268 -2.47 -14.34 8.36
N THR A 269 -1.62 -13.60 7.63
CA THR A 269 -0.39 -13.03 8.19
C THR A 269 -0.70 -12.05 9.32
N LEU A 270 -1.64 -11.13 9.14
CA LEU A 270 -2.04 -10.18 10.19
C LEU A 270 -2.69 -10.87 11.37
N LEU A 271 -3.54 -11.87 11.15
CA LEU A 271 -4.10 -12.70 12.22
C LEU A 271 -2.99 -13.41 13.01
N ALA A 272 -1.98 -13.96 12.34
CA ALA A 272 -0.86 -14.60 13.03
C ALA A 272 -0.03 -13.60 13.85
N ILE A 273 0.17 -12.39 13.33
CA ILE A 273 0.83 -11.29 14.06
C ILE A 273 0.02 -10.90 15.29
N GLU A 274 -1.29 -10.69 15.15
CA GLU A 274 -2.19 -10.36 16.27
C GLU A 274 -2.18 -11.44 17.37
N ARG A 275 -1.99 -12.71 16.97
CA ARG A 275 -1.89 -13.85 17.89
C ARG A 275 -0.55 -14.00 18.61
N SER A 276 0.51 -13.30 18.17
CA SER A 276 1.88 -13.51 18.66
C SER A 276 2.56 -12.23 19.19
N GLN A 277 2.72 -12.16 20.51
CA GLN A 277 3.45 -11.06 21.15
C GLN A 277 4.93 -11.00 20.77
N ALA A 278 5.55 -12.16 20.47
CA ALA A 278 6.95 -12.21 20.03
C ALA A 278 7.12 -11.52 18.67
N ILE A 279 6.22 -11.80 17.72
CA ILE A 279 6.23 -11.17 16.40
C ILE A 279 5.93 -9.68 16.52
N GLN A 280 4.92 -9.29 17.32
CA GLN A 280 4.63 -7.88 17.59
C GLN A 280 5.81 -7.15 18.21
N GLY A 281 6.49 -7.76 19.20
CA GLY A 281 7.66 -7.20 19.85
C GLY A 281 8.81 -6.97 18.86
N PHE A 282 9.08 -7.94 17.99
CA PHE A 282 10.06 -7.82 16.93
C PHE A 282 9.71 -6.69 15.94
N LEU A 283 8.47 -6.67 15.42
CA LEU A 283 8.00 -5.66 14.48
C LEU A 283 7.92 -4.25 15.10
N SER A 284 7.83 -4.15 16.43
CA SER A 284 7.81 -2.89 17.18
C SER A 284 9.20 -2.38 17.55
N THR A 285 10.28 -3.06 17.14
CA THR A 285 11.65 -2.56 17.31
C THR A 285 11.85 -1.22 16.61
N LYS A 286 12.73 -0.36 17.16
CA LYS A 286 12.91 1.02 16.66
C LYS A 286 13.21 1.10 15.15
N PRO A 287 14.08 0.27 14.55
CA PRO A 287 14.36 0.34 13.11
C PRO A 287 13.14 -0.01 12.25
N ILE A 288 12.41 -1.07 12.60
CA ILE A 288 11.22 -1.53 11.84
C ILE A 288 10.08 -0.51 12.00
N ALA A 289 9.85 -0.02 13.22
CA ALA A 289 8.87 1.02 13.48
C ALA A 289 9.20 2.34 12.75
N PHE A 290 10.48 2.69 12.63
CA PHE A 290 10.93 3.83 11.83
C PHE A 290 10.59 3.66 10.35
N LEU A 291 10.89 2.50 9.76
CA LEU A 291 10.51 2.19 8.39
C LEU A 291 8.99 2.26 8.19
N GLY A 292 8.22 1.74 9.15
CA GLY A 292 6.76 1.87 9.16
C GLY A 292 6.28 3.33 9.17
N LYS A 293 6.96 4.19 9.95
CA LYS A 293 6.64 5.63 10.07
C LYS A 293 6.85 6.40 8.75
N ILE A 294 7.89 6.06 7.98
CA ILE A 294 8.18 6.73 6.70
C ILE A 294 7.60 5.98 5.48
N SER A 295 6.95 4.83 5.70
CA SER A 295 6.50 3.92 4.63
C SER A 295 5.63 4.60 3.58
N TYR A 296 4.70 5.47 3.99
CA TYR A 296 3.85 6.23 3.06
C TYR A 296 4.64 7.22 2.21
N SER A 297 5.66 7.86 2.79
CA SER A 297 6.56 8.77 2.07
C SER A 297 7.45 8.03 1.09
N VAL A 298 7.99 6.86 1.47
CA VAL A 298 8.69 5.96 0.55
C VAL A 298 7.76 5.54 -0.59
N TYR A 299 6.53 5.14 -0.27
CA TYR A 299 5.54 4.72 -1.24
C TYR A 299 5.25 5.78 -2.31
N LEU A 300 5.05 7.05 -1.93
CA LEU A 300 4.76 8.10 -2.91
C LEU A 300 5.96 8.50 -3.76
N THR A 301 7.19 8.33 -3.26
CA THR A 301 8.39 8.90 -3.89
C THR A 301 9.24 7.86 -4.63
N HIS A 302 9.14 6.58 -4.29
CA HIS A 302 10.08 5.57 -4.78
C HIS A 302 10.08 5.40 -6.31
N VAL A 303 8.93 5.42 -6.99
CA VAL A 303 8.91 5.27 -8.45
C VAL A 303 9.55 6.46 -9.13
N ILE A 304 9.27 7.67 -8.64
CA ILE A 304 9.87 8.91 -9.16
C ILE A 304 11.41 8.81 -9.07
N ILE A 305 11.94 8.36 -7.94
CA ILE A 305 13.38 8.17 -7.71
C ILE A 305 13.95 7.04 -8.59
N VAL A 306 13.25 5.92 -8.73
CA VAL A 306 13.69 4.80 -9.58
C VAL A 306 13.81 5.22 -11.04
N MET A 307 12.81 5.95 -11.54
CA MET A 307 12.72 6.37 -12.94
C MET A 307 13.70 7.52 -13.27
N SER A 308 14.17 8.25 -12.26
CA SER A 308 15.15 9.33 -12.39
C SER A 308 16.54 8.85 -11.99
N LEU A 309 16.88 8.96 -10.71
CA LEU A 309 18.19 8.66 -10.15
C LEU A 309 18.66 7.23 -10.46
N SER A 310 17.83 6.20 -10.21
CA SER A 310 18.29 4.81 -10.40
C SER A 310 18.55 4.49 -11.87
N CYS A 311 17.65 4.90 -12.77
CA CYS A 311 17.84 4.72 -14.21
C CYS A 311 19.06 5.48 -14.74
N TYR A 312 19.33 6.69 -14.23
CA TYR A 312 20.54 7.45 -14.56
C TYR A 312 21.81 6.72 -14.12
N LEU A 313 21.90 6.40 -12.82
CA LEU A 313 23.07 5.74 -12.24
C LEU A 313 23.37 4.42 -12.94
N PHE A 314 22.36 3.58 -13.16
CA PHE A 314 22.54 2.33 -13.87
C PHE A 314 23.05 2.53 -15.30
N SER A 315 22.48 3.50 -16.03
CA SER A 315 22.88 3.79 -17.42
C SER A 315 24.34 4.26 -17.54
N VAL A 316 24.92 4.83 -16.48
CA VAL A 316 26.34 5.21 -16.43
C VAL A 316 27.19 4.04 -15.95
N LEU A 317 26.78 3.35 -14.89
CA LEU A 317 27.56 2.28 -14.27
C LEU A 317 27.73 1.05 -15.16
N ILE A 318 26.73 0.75 -16.01
CA ILE A 318 26.77 -0.41 -16.90
C ILE A 318 27.86 -0.30 -17.99
N GLU A 319 28.35 0.92 -18.27
CA GLU A 319 29.46 1.13 -19.20
C GLU A 319 30.82 0.69 -18.62
N TYR A 320 30.92 0.57 -17.29
CA TYR A 320 32.19 0.28 -16.59
C TYR A 320 32.15 -1.01 -15.76
N LEU A 321 30.97 -1.55 -15.47
CA LEU A 321 30.76 -2.67 -14.55
C LEU A 321 29.94 -3.78 -15.19
N SER A 322 30.03 -4.99 -14.65
CA SER A 322 29.10 -6.07 -15.00
C SER A 322 27.66 -5.70 -14.61
N TYR A 323 26.68 -6.30 -15.29
CA TYR A 323 25.26 -6.03 -15.08
C TYR A 323 24.85 -6.09 -13.60
N ASN A 324 25.16 -7.20 -12.93
CA ASN A 324 24.79 -7.41 -11.54
C ASN A 324 25.49 -6.43 -10.58
N ALA A 325 26.75 -6.07 -10.86
CA ALA A 325 27.47 -5.09 -10.06
C ALA A 325 26.86 -3.69 -10.24
N ALA A 326 26.54 -3.29 -11.48
CA ALA A 326 25.87 -2.03 -11.77
C ALA A 326 24.49 -1.94 -11.09
N VAL A 327 23.70 -3.02 -11.12
CA VAL A 327 22.40 -3.07 -10.43
C VAL A 327 22.57 -3.01 -8.91
N LEU A 328 23.52 -3.74 -8.33
CA LEU A 328 23.77 -3.74 -6.88
C LEU A 328 24.18 -2.35 -6.38
N ILE A 329 25.13 -1.70 -7.06
CA ILE A 329 25.56 -0.34 -6.69
C ILE A 329 24.41 0.65 -6.87
N THR A 330 23.65 0.54 -7.98
CA THR A 330 22.45 1.37 -8.20
C THR A 330 21.44 1.17 -7.07
N PHE A 331 21.22 -0.06 -6.62
CA PHE A 331 20.29 -0.40 -5.54
C PHE A 331 20.72 0.23 -4.21
N LEU A 332 21.98 0.06 -3.83
CA LEU A 332 22.53 0.64 -2.60
C LEU A 332 22.48 2.17 -2.63
N ALA A 333 22.91 2.79 -3.73
CA ALA A 333 22.82 4.24 -3.92
C ALA A 333 21.36 4.75 -3.86
N THR A 334 20.43 4.00 -4.46
CA THR A 334 18.99 4.31 -4.41
C THR A 334 18.47 4.25 -2.99
N LEU A 335 18.83 3.25 -2.18
CA LEU A 335 18.42 3.17 -0.77
C LEU A 335 19.03 4.29 0.07
N CYS A 336 20.32 4.58 -0.13
CA CYS A 336 21.04 5.66 0.53
C CYS A 336 20.42 7.03 0.25
N PHE A 337 19.81 7.24 -0.93
CA PHE A 337 19.09 8.46 -1.26
C PHE A 337 17.62 8.42 -0.81
N LEU A 338 16.91 7.33 -1.10
CA LEU A 338 15.47 7.17 -0.88
C LEU A 338 15.09 7.27 0.59
N ILE A 339 15.86 6.66 1.50
CA ILE A 339 15.49 6.66 2.93
C ILE A 339 15.59 8.08 3.53
N PRO A 340 16.70 8.83 3.37
CA PRO A 340 16.75 10.23 3.80
C PRO A 340 15.72 11.11 3.10
N PHE A 341 15.53 10.96 1.79
CA PHE A 341 14.55 11.73 1.04
C PHE A 341 13.11 11.49 1.54
N ALA A 342 12.73 10.23 1.75
CA ALA A 342 11.42 9.88 2.29
C ALA A 342 11.24 10.36 3.74
N TYR A 343 12.31 10.38 4.55
CA TYR A 343 12.24 10.97 5.89
C TYR A 343 12.06 12.49 5.85
N LEU A 344 12.74 13.19 4.94
CA LEU A 344 12.53 14.63 4.70
C LEU A 344 11.10 14.90 4.23
N TYR A 345 10.61 14.11 3.28
CA TYR A 345 9.23 14.16 2.79
C TYR A 345 8.23 13.95 3.93
N TYR A 346 8.47 12.97 4.79
CA TYR A 346 7.65 12.71 5.96
C TYR A 346 7.60 13.93 6.90
N ARG A 347 8.76 14.54 7.16
CA ARG A 347 8.90 15.69 8.06
C ARG A 347 8.24 16.96 7.51
N LEU A 348 8.35 17.20 6.21
CA LEU A 348 7.90 18.45 5.57
C LEU A 348 6.48 18.39 5.01
N VAL A 349 6.02 17.20 4.61
CA VAL A 349 4.75 17.04 3.88
C VAL A 349 3.77 16.17 4.65
N ASP A 350 4.10 14.88 4.86
CA ASP A 350 3.15 13.91 5.41
C ASP A 350 2.72 14.28 6.84
N GLY A 351 3.68 14.40 7.77
CA GLY A 351 3.40 14.78 9.16
C GLY A 351 2.65 16.12 9.29
N PRO A 352 3.14 17.21 8.65
CA PRO A 352 2.46 18.49 8.65
C PRO A 352 1.03 18.43 8.09
N SER A 353 0.78 17.67 7.02
CA SER A 353 -0.56 17.54 6.42
C SER A 353 -1.61 17.01 7.41
N ILE A 354 -1.23 16.07 8.27
CA ILE A 354 -2.10 15.53 9.33
C ILE A 354 -2.43 16.61 10.36
N SER A 355 -1.42 17.38 10.78
CA SER A 355 -1.60 18.45 11.76
C SER A 355 -2.44 19.61 11.21
N PHE A 356 -2.19 19.98 9.95
CA PHE A 356 -2.87 21.06 9.25
C PHE A 356 -4.35 20.76 9.08
N THR A 357 -4.70 19.60 8.54
CA THR A 357 -6.10 19.20 8.34
C THR A 357 -6.86 19.11 9.67
N LYS A 358 -6.21 18.67 10.75
CA LYS A 358 -6.79 18.65 12.10
C LYS A 358 -7.09 20.05 12.62
N LYS A 359 -6.14 20.98 12.50
CA LYS A 359 -6.32 22.38 12.90
C LYS A 359 -7.42 23.08 12.08
N ALA A 360 -7.42 22.88 10.77
CA ALA A 360 -8.42 23.44 9.87
C ALA A 360 -9.85 22.97 10.23
N TYR A 361 -10.03 21.66 10.44
CA TYR A 361 -11.32 21.10 10.87
C TYR A 361 -11.79 21.71 12.20
N ASN A 362 -10.91 21.77 13.20
CA ASN A 362 -11.29 22.31 14.52
C ASN A 362 -11.72 23.78 14.46
N ARG A 363 -11.06 24.61 13.62
CA ARG A 363 -11.43 26.02 13.41
C ARG A 363 -12.79 26.18 12.74
N ILE A 364 -13.12 25.32 11.77
CA ILE A 364 -14.44 25.35 11.11
C ILE A 364 -15.54 24.97 12.09
N VAL A 365 -15.31 23.92 12.90
CA VAL A 365 -16.29 23.46 13.90
C VAL A 365 -16.47 24.46 15.03
N SER A 366 -15.41 25.11 15.51
CA SER A 366 -15.53 26.13 16.57
C SER A 366 -16.35 27.33 16.08
N ARG A 367 -16.02 27.87 14.90
CA ARG A 367 -16.76 29.00 14.30
C ARG A 367 -18.26 28.69 14.11
N GLY A 368 -18.59 27.46 13.71
CA GLY A 368 -19.99 27.04 13.56
C GLY A 368 -20.74 26.85 14.88
N ARG A 369 -20.04 26.68 16.01
CA ARG A 369 -20.66 26.66 17.35
C ARG A 369 -20.92 28.09 17.83
N ASP A 370 -19.95 28.97 17.66
CA ASP A 370 -20.04 30.37 18.07
C ASP A 370 -21.21 31.05 17.34
N SER A 371 -21.35 30.83 16.01
CA SER A 371 -22.47 31.38 15.23
C SER A 371 -23.85 30.84 15.64
N ARG A 372 -23.94 29.58 16.10
CA ARG A 372 -25.20 28.99 16.57
C ARG A 372 -25.57 29.49 17.97
N ALA A 373 -24.57 29.77 18.81
CA ALA A 373 -24.79 30.37 20.12
C ALA A 373 -25.28 31.81 19.99
N GLU A 374 -24.71 32.60 19.06
CA GLU A 374 -25.18 33.95 18.73
C GLU A 374 -26.63 33.96 18.21
N GLN A 375 -26.98 33.01 17.33
CA GLN A 375 -28.35 32.88 16.80
C GLN A 375 -29.39 32.38 17.82
N ALA A 376 -28.96 31.70 18.90
CA ALA A 376 -29.85 31.24 19.95
C ALA A 376 -30.03 32.28 21.07
N ALA A 377 -29.18 33.33 21.09
CA ALA A 377 -29.19 34.39 22.10
C ALA A 377 -29.88 35.68 21.62
N GLY A 378 -30.21 35.78 20.33
CA GLY A 378 -31.07 36.83 19.75
C GLY A 378 -32.40 36.26 19.32
#